data_AF-A0A8S2SER0-F1
#
_entry.id   AF-A0A8S2SER0-F1
#
_cell.length_a   1.000
_cell.length_b   1.000
_cell.length_c   1.000
_cell.angle_alpha   90.00
_cell.angle_beta   90.00
_cell.angle_gamma   90.00
#
_symmetry.space_group_name_H-M   'P 1'
#
loop_
_entity.id
_entity.type
_entity.pdbx_description
1 polymer ?
#
loop_
_entity_poly.entity_id
_entity_poly.type
_entity_poly.pdbx_seq_one_letter_code
_entity_poly.pdbx_strand_id
1 'polypeptide(L)'
;MLFNKFYRYLSKLPTPIHQQTRKSSTEKTIHDQRLSNITVTSFYCQTAIEQLALKQSTRLSPLTMMYTGKTDDDRYLLRSAQYLHKDLPIRLAHRITDFRNLPFVVACNPLLLELHEHFIKIFHTLHSFPPIKTLEHEKLYTQLLKDTLDCSSNTLPLLVEGFRESKRYIKQDTLVRNFLDNALTFRLAIKMLIEHHLELRKTKSNHIGLICTSFSPKKHIEASVEYVQELCQATYGIAPDVTINGHVNSSFPYITPPLSYIVPEMLKNAFRATVEYHRKSKDKLPKVAVTISVDNDELLLRAK
;
A
#
# COMPACT_ATOMS: atom_id res chain seq x y z
N MET A 1 0.43 -10.85 -13.17
CA MET A 1 0.46 -9.81 -14.25
C MET A 1 0.98 -8.45 -13.77
N LEU A 2 0.89 -8.12 -12.47
CA LEU A 2 1.45 -6.89 -11.86
C LEU A 2 2.99 -6.80 -11.95
N PHE A 3 3.68 -7.93 -11.76
CA PHE A 3 5.15 -8.04 -11.79
C PHE A 3 5.81 -7.52 -13.08
N ASN A 4 5.34 -7.92 -14.27
CA ASN A 4 5.93 -7.49 -15.55
C ASN A 4 5.59 -6.03 -15.92
N LYS A 5 4.49 -5.49 -15.39
CA LYS A 5 4.06 -4.10 -15.61
C LYS A 5 4.82 -3.14 -14.71
N PHE A 6 5.05 -3.51 -13.45
CA PHE A 6 5.84 -2.75 -12.49
C PHE A 6 7.31 -2.61 -12.94
N TYR A 7 7.92 -3.69 -13.45
CA TYR A 7 9.30 -3.68 -13.95
C TYR A 7 9.53 -2.77 -15.16
N ARG A 8 8.53 -2.64 -16.05
CA ARG A 8 8.57 -1.76 -17.23
C ARG A 8 8.32 -0.28 -16.92
N TYR A 9 7.71 0.01 -15.77
CA TYR A 9 7.45 1.38 -15.31
C TYR A 9 8.72 2.00 -14.69
N LEU A 10 9.49 1.19 -13.96
CA LEU A 10 10.70 1.61 -13.26
C LEU A 10 11.92 1.85 -14.16
N SER A 11 11.98 1.22 -15.33
CA SER A 11 13.05 1.45 -16.31
C SER A 11 12.93 2.79 -17.07
N LYS A 12 11.88 3.58 -16.81
CA LYS A 12 11.54 4.81 -17.54
C LYS A 12 11.55 6.08 -16.68
N LEU A 13 11.81 5.98 -15.37
CA LEU A 13 11.88 7.17 -14.51
C LEU A 13 13.28 7.82 -14.62
N PRO A 14 13.38 9.15 -14.83
CA PRO A 14 14.66 9.83 -14.76
C PRO A 14 15.21 9.77 -13.33
N THR A 15 16.51 9.49 -13.23
CA THR A 15 17.26 9.46 -11.96
C THR A 15 17.23 10.84 -11.28
N PRO A 16 16.81 10.95 -10.00
CA PRO A 16 16.98 12.19 -9.27
C PRO A 16 18.45 12.40 -8.91
N ILE A 17 18.97 13.58 -9.23
CA ILE A 17 20.32 14.04 -8.89
C ILE A 17 20.39 14.21 -7.37
N HIS A 18 21.29 13.48 -6.74
CA HIS A 18 21.52 13.52 -5.30
C HIS A 18 22.33 14.79 -4.96
N GLN A 19 21.68 15.86 -4.50
CA GLN A 19 22.37 16.98 -3.85
C GLN A 19 22.42 16.73 -2.34
N GLN A 20 23.60 16.31 -1.87
CA GLN A 20 23.92 16.26 -0.44
C GLN A 20 23.94 17.68 0.12
N THR A 21 23.02 17.99 1.03
CA THR A 21 23.17 19.14 1.94
C THR A 21 23.31 18.63 3.36
N ARG A 22 24.56 18.65 3.84
CA ARG A 22 24.91 18.47 5.25
C ARG A 22 24.33 19.65 6.03
N LYS A 23 23.44 19.41 7.00
CA LYS A 23 23.20 20.33 8.10
C LYS A 23 23.32 19.60 9.43
N SER A 24 24.24 20.10 10.24
CA SER A 24 24.48 19.84 11.65
C SER A 24 23.35 20.38 12.51
N SER A 25 22.85 19.60 13.45
CA SER A 25 22.33 20.10 14.74
C SER A 25 22.18 18.92 15.70
N THR A 26 23.03 18.93 16.72
CA THR A 26 23.02 18.05 17.87
C THR A 26 22.10 18.63 18.93
N GLU A 27 20.98 17.94 19.20
CA GLU A 27 20.31 17.92 20.50
C GLU A 27 19.40 16.68 20.52
N LYS A 28 19.96 15.54 20.97
CA LYS A 28 19.21 14.28 21.11
C LYS A 28 18.65 14.18 22.52
N THR A 29 17.34 14.08 22.62
CA THR A 29 16.60 13.85 23.86
C THR A 29 16.95 12.47 24.42
N ILE A 30 17.03 12.35 25.75
CA ILE A 30 17.45 11.15 26.52
C ILE A 30 16.71 9.85 26.12
N HIS A 31 15.53 9.96 25.50
CA HIS A 31 14.76 8.82 25.00
C HIS A 31 15.39 8.15 23.76
N ASP A 32 16.07 8.91 22.90
CA ASP A 32 16.72 8.39 21.69
C ASP A 32 17.99 7.58 22.00
N GLN A 33 18.66 7.89 23.10
CA GLN A 33 19.87 7.17 23.55
C GLN A 33 19.56 5.76 24.09
N ARG A 34 18.33 5.49 24.53
CA ARG A 34 17.94 4.13 24.98
C ARG A 34 17.71 3.17 23.82
N LEU A 35 17.34 3.67 22.64
CA LEU A 35 17.13 2.83 21.45
C LEU A 35 18.45 2.51 20.73
N SER A 36 19.50 3.32 20.90
CA SER A 36 20.81 3.07 20.28
C SER A 36 21.66 2.01 20.96
N ASN A 37 21.32 1.61 22.20
CA ASN A 37 22.13 0.70 23.02
C ASN A 37 21.61 -0.74 23.06
N ILE A 38 20.67 -1.10 22.18
CA ILE A 38 20.22 -2.48 22.03
C ILE A 38 21.26 -3.21 21.18
N THR A 39 22.10 -4.03 21.83
CA THR A 39 23.12 -4.83 21.17
C THR A 39 22.53 -5.75 20.11
N VAL A 40 23.29 -5.98 19.03
CA VAL A 40 22.96 -6.85 17.89
C VAL A 40 22.47 -8.25 18.32
N THR A 41 22.85 -8.72 19.52
CA THR A 41 22.40 -10.00 20.10
C THR A 41 20.91 -10.02 20.50
N SER A 42 20.34 -8.86 20.88
CA SER A 42 18.89 -8.69 21.13
C SER A 42 18.06 -8.82 19.84
N PHE A 43 18.67 -8.75 18.65
CA PHE A 43 17.98 -8.94 17.38
C PHE A 43 17.72 -10.42 17.05
N TYR A 44 18.42 -11.37 17.69
CA TYR A 44 18.32 -12.80 17.38
C TYR A 44 17.50 -13.63 18.38
N CYS A 45 17.30 -13.16 19.62
CA CYS A 45 16.33 -13.75 20.56
C CYS A 45 14.99 -12.98 20.51
N GLN A 46 14.27 -13.12 19.41
CA GLN A 46 12.97 -12.47 19.22
C GLN A 46 11.82 -13.48 19.35
N THR A 47 11.76 -14.16 20.50
CA THR A 47 10.71 -15.14 20.82
C THR A 47 9.31 -14.57 20.63
N ALA A 48 9.12 -13.27 20.89
CA ALA A 48 7.86 -12.57 20.67
C ALA A 48 7.45 -12.50 19.18
N ILE A 49 8.40 -12.29 18.27
CA ILE A 49 8.12 -12.25 16.82
C ILE A 49 7.78 -13.66 16.32
N GLU A 50 8.54 -14.66 16.73
CA GLU A 50 8.30 -16.05 16.35
C GLU A 50 6.94 -16.56 16.87
N GLN A 51 6.60 -16.27 18.13
CA GLN A 51 5.30 -16.62 18.71
C GLN A 51 4.13 -15.95 18.00
N LEU A 52 4.28 -14.70 17.56
CA LEU A 52 3.23 -14.00 16.81
C LEU A 52 3.18 -14.42 15.35
N ALA A 53 4.30 -14.81 14.75
CA ALA A 53 4.37 -15.33 13.38
C ALA A 53 3.72 -16.72 13.24
N LEU A 54 3.54 -17.46 14.33
CA LEU A 54 2.76 -18.71 14.35
C LEU A 54 1.25 -18.46 14.40
N LYS A 55 0.79 -17.24 14.72
CA LYS A 55 -0.64 -16.93 14.82
C LYS A 55 -1.20 -16.57 13.45
N GLN A 56 -2.38 -17.09 13.15
CA GLN A 56 -3.08 -16.69 11.92
C GLN A 56 -3.53 -15.22 12.01
N SER A 57 -3.25 -14.44 10.97
CA SER A 57 -3.75 -13.08 10.81
C SER A 57 -5.26 -13.10 10.57
N THR A 58 -6.00 -12.18 11.21
CA THR A 58 -7.45 -12.13 11.07
C THR A 58 -7.82 -11.54 9.71
N ARG A 59 -8.65 -12.21 8.92
CA ARG A 59 -9.19 -11.60 7.70
C ARG A 59 -10.38 -10.71 8.06
N LEU A 60 -10.22 -9.39 7.92
CA LEU A 60 -11.36 -8.47 7.99
C LEU A 60 -12.13 -8.52 6.67
N SER A 61 -13.43 -8.82 6.75
CA SER A 61 -14.33 -8.61 5.61
C SER A 61 -14.76 -7.14 5.56
N PRO A 62 -15.03 -6.58 4.36
CA PRO A 62 -15.60 -5.24 4.23
C PRO A 62 -16.90 -5.08 5.04
N LEU A 63 -17.73 -6.13 5.11
CA LEU A 63 -18.95 -6.14 5.91
C LEU A 63 -18.65 -6.01 7.40
N THR A 64 -17.65 -6.74 7.91
CA THR A 64 -17.21 -6.63 9.31
C THR A 64 -16.72 -5.22 9.64
N MET A 65 -16.07 -4.53 8.68
CA MET A 65 -15.65 -3.13 8.82
C MET A 65 -16.83 -2.13 8.72
N MET A 66 -17.89 -2.45 7.96
CA MET A 66 -19.12 -1.64 7.92
C MET A 66 -19.95 -1.78 9.20
N TYR A 67 -20.01 -2.99 9.79
CA TYR A 67 -20.73 -3.24 11.04
C TYR A 67 -20.06 -2.61 12.26
N THR A 68 -18.80 -2.18 12.16
CA THR A 68 -18.18 -1.25 13.12
C THR A 68 -18.55 0.21 12.85
N GLY A 69 -19.56 0.46 12.02
CA GLY A 69 -20.05 1.78 11.65
C GLY A 69 -20.52 2.62 12.84
N LYS A 70 -20.50 3.94 12.64
CA LYS A 70 -20.73 4.97 13.66
C LYS A 70 -22.05 4.76 14.40
N THR A 71 -21.97 4.20 15.60
CA THR A 71 -22.96 4.45 16.66
C THR A 71 -22.65 5.79 17.31
N ASP A 72 -23.64 6.48 17.88
CA ASP A 72 -23.44 7.78 18.56
C ASP A 72 -22.41 7.71 19.70
N ASP A 73 -22.15 6.50 20.23
CA ASP A 73 -21.05 6.23 21.13
C ASP A 73 -19.73 6.01 20.38
N ASP A 74 -18.69 6.81 20.69
CA ASP A 74 -17.28 6.71 20.25
C ASP A 74 -16.60 5.33 20.50
N ARG A 75 -17.35 4.35 21.00
CA ARG A 75 -16.93 2.95 21.22
C ARG A 75 -16.40 2.29 19.95
N TYR A 76 -16.86 2.69 18.77
CA TYR A 76 -16.38 2.15 17.50
C TYR A 76 -14.90 2.49 17.26
N LEU A 77 -14.43 3.67 17.69
CA LEU A 77 -13.02 4.08 17.60
C LEU A 77 -12.15 3.21 18.51
N LEU A 78 -12.60 2.96 19.74
CA LEU A 78 -11.90 2.09 20.69
C LEU A 78 -11.79 0.66 20.16
N ARG A 79 -12.88 0.10 19.62
CA ARG A 79 -12.88 -1.25 19.05
C ARG A 79 -11.96 -1.36 17.84
N SER A 80 -11.96 -0.34 16.97
CA SER A 80 -11.04 -0.25 15.84
C SER A 80 -9.58 -0.21 16.30
N ALA A 81 -9.27 0.61 17.30
CA ALA A 81 -7.91 0.74 17.82
C ALA A 81 -7.43 -0.54 18.50
N GLN A 82 -8.27 -1.19 19.30
CA GLN A 82 -7.99 -2.48 19.93
C GLN A 82 -7.76 -3.59 18.90
N TYR A 83 -8.53 -3.58 17.81
CA TYR A 83 -8.31 -4.50 16.70
C TYR A 83 -6.91 -4.29 16.08
N LEU A 84 -6.55 -3.04 15.75
CA LEU A 84 -5.26 -2.71 15.16
C LEU A 84 -4.09 -3.05 16.09
N HIS A 85 -4.24 -2.76 17.39
CA HIS A 85 -3.26 -3.09 18.42
C HIS A 85 -2.96 -4.59 18.48
N LYS A 86 -3.97 -5.44 18.32
CA LYS A 86 -3.81 -6.90 18.29
C LYS A 86 -3.26 -7.42 16.96
N ASP A 87 -3.75 -6.90 15.84
CA ASP A 87 -3.56 -7.52 14.51
C ASP A 87 -2.33 -6.99 13.76
N LEU A 88 -1.96 -5.71 13.92
CA LEU A 88 -0.79 -5.14 13.23
C LEU A 88 0.54 -5.82 13.61
N PRO A 89 0.84 -6.09 14.90
CA PRO A 89 2.06 -6.79 15.26
C PRO A 89 2.15 -8.20 14.65
N ILE A 90 1.03 -8.92 14.55
CA ILE A 90 0.98 -10.25 13.91
C ILE A 90 1.35 -10.15 12.42
N ARG A 91 0.74 -9.19 11.71
CA ARG A 91 1.06 -8.96 10.29
C ARG A 91 2.53 -8.58 10.09
N LEU A 92 3.08 -7.73 10.95
CA LEU A 92 4.50 -7.35 10.92
C LEU A 92 5.41 -8.53 11.22
N ALA A 93 5.04 -9.41 12.15
CA ALA A 93 5.80 -10.62 12.45
C ALA A 93 5.90 -11.54 11.23
N HIS A 94 4.79 -11.81 10.53
CA HIS A 94 4.84 -12.56 9.26
C HIS A 94 5.75 -11.89 8.23
N ARG A 95 5.68 -10.54 8.14
CA ARG A 95 6.50 -9.81 7.19
C ARG A 95 7.99 -9.91 7.52
N ILE A 96 8.37 -9.81 8.78
CA ILE A 96 9.77 -10.01 9.22
C ILE A 96 10.23 -11.43 8.88
N THR A 97 9.37 -12.44 9.09
CA THR A 97 9.64 -13.83 8.69
C THR A 97 9.82 -13.98 7.17
N ASP A 98 9.03 -13.29 6.35
CA ASP A 98 9.22 -13.28 4.89
C ASP A 98 10.62 -12.78 4.50
N PHE A 99 11.13 -11.74 5.17
CA PHE A 99 12.49 -11.23 4.92
C PHE A 99 13.57 -12.24 5.34
N ARG A 100 13.37 -12.96 6.45
CA ARG A 100 14.29 -14.01 6.91
C ARG A 100 14.33 -15.21 5.96
N ASN A 101 13.24 -15.47 5.26
CA ASN A 101 13.13 -16.57 4.29
C ASN A 101 13.69 -16.22 2.90
N LEU A 102 14.18 -14.99 2.69
CA LEU A 102 14.83 -14.63 1.44
C LEU A 102 16.17 -15.38 1.27
N PRO A 103 16.60 -15.65 0.02
CA PRO A 103 17.94 -16.16 -0.23
C PRO A 103 18.99 -15.24 0.38
N PHE A 104 19.98 -15.82 1.07
CA PHE A 104 21.00 -15.08 1.82
C PHE A 104 21.64 -13.94 1.01
N VAL A 105 22.01 -14.18 -0.25
CA VAL A 105 22.62 -13.19 -1.14
C VAL A 105 21.72 -11.96 -1.37
N VAL A 106 20.40 -12.15 -1.35
CA VAL A 106 19.42 -11.06 -1.47
C VAL A 106 19.23 -10.38 -0.12
N ALA A 107 19.11 -11.15 0.96
CA ALA A 107 18.94 -10.62 2.32
C ALA A 107 20.12 -9.76 2.80
N CYS A 108 21.35 -10.04 2.32
CA CYS A 108 22.53 -9.24 2.63
C CYS A 108 22.62 -7.90 1.89
N ASN A 109 21.69 -7.57 0.98
CA ASN A 109 21.67 -6.26 0.35
C ASN A 109 21.40 -5.18 1.43
N PRO A 110 22.21 -4.10 1.50
CA PRO A 110 22.11 -3.10 2.56
C PRO A 110 20.74 -2.41 2.62
N LEU A 111 20.08 -2.19 1.48
CA LEU A 111 18.75 -1.55 1.42
C LEU A 111 17.66 -2.48 1.95
N LEU A 112 17.76 -3.78 1.66
CA LEU A 112 16.82 -4.79 2.18
C LEU A 112 17.04 -5.05 3.66
N LEU A 113 18.30 -5.00 4.13
CA LEU A 113 18.63 -5.12 5.54
C LEU A 113 18.11 -3.91 6.34
N GLU A 114 18.35 -2.68 5.86
CA GLU A 114 17.79 -1.46 6.47
C GLU A 114 16.26 -1.55 6.59
N LEU A 115 15.60 -2.04 5.53
CA LEU A 115 14.16 -2.20 5.54
C LEU A 115 13.69 -3.27 6.54
N HIS A 116 14.43 -4.38 6.65
CA HIS A 116 14.16 -5.42 7.65
C HIS A 116 14.30 -4.87 9.08
N GLU A 117 15.35 -4.11 9.37
CA GLU A 117 15.55 -3.44 10.67
C GLU A 117 14.43 -2.44 10.98
N HIS A 118 13.99 -1.69 9.96
CA HIS A 118 12.88 -0.76 10.10
C HIS A 118 11.58 -1.46 10.50
N PHE A 119 11.25 -2.61 9.89
CA PHE A 119 10.08 -3.39 10.27
C PHE A 119 10.17 -3.94 11.70
N ILE A 120 11.35 -4.37 12.13
CA ILE A 120 11.60 -4.79 13.52
C ILE A 120 11.35 -3.63 14.49
N LYS A 121 11.86 -2.43 14.17
CA LYS A 121 11.64 -1.24 15.00
C LYS A 121 10.14 -0.91 15.12
N ILE A 122 9.41 -0.88 14.00
CA ILE A 122 7.95 -0.65 14.02
C ILE A 122 7.25 -1.71 14.87
N PHE A 123 7.60 -2.98 14.70
CA PHE A 123 7.02 -4.08 15.48
C PHE A 123 7.19 -3.84 16.98
N HIS A 124 8.40 -3.51 17.44
CA HIS A 124 8.63 -3.25 18.87
C HIS A 124 7.87 -2.02 19.36
N THR A 125 7.81 -0.94 18.58
CA THR A 125 7.07 0.26 18.97
C THR A 125 5.56 -0.01 19.11
N LEU A 126 4.98 -0.75 18.16
CA LEU A 126 3.55 -1.09 18.21
C LEU A 126 3.24 -2.13 19.30
N HIS A 127 4.10 -3.13 19.47
CA HIS A 127 3.90 -4.20 20.45
C HIS A 127 4.07 -3.71 21.89
N SER A 128 4.99 -2.78 22.14
CA SER A 128 5.24 -2.22 23.48
C SER A 128 4.17 -1.23 23.94
N PHE A 129 3.26 -0.81 23.05
CA PHE A 129 2.19 0.10 23.39
C PHE A 129 1.20 -0.57 24.37
N PRO A 130 0.79 0.10 25.47
CA PRO A 130 -0.09 -0.51 26.47
C PRO A 130 -1.50 -0.81 25.91
N PRO A 131 -2.24 -1.75 26.50
CA PRO A 131 -3.61 -2.06 26.07
C PRO A 131 -4.52 -0.82 26.02
N ILE A 132 -5.21 -0.65 24.89
CA ILE A 132 -6.08 0.51 24.63
C ILE A 132 -7.41 0.32 25.38
N LYS A 133 -7.62 1.11 26.43
CA LYS A 133 -8.85 1.08 27.25
C LYS A 133 -9.63 2.39 27.22
N THR A 134 -8.97 3.52 27.00
CA THR A 134 -9.54 4.87 27.05
C THR A 134 -9.41 5.58 25.71
N LEU A 135 -10.24 6.60 25.48
CA LEU A 135 -10.17 7.43 24.28
C LEU A 135 -8.84 8.21 24.20
N GLU A 136 -8.24 8.55 25.33
CA GLU A 136 -6.91 9.18 25.36
C GLU A 136 -5.81 8.22 24.88
N HIS A 137 -5.85 6.94 25.27
CA HIS A 137 -4.93 5.94 24.73
C HIS A 137 -5.13 5.75 23.22
N GLU A 138 -6.38 5.80 22.75
CA GLU A 138 -6.69 5.68 21.34
C GLU A 138 -6.16 6.87 20.53
N LYS A 139 -6.23 8.10 21.05
CA LYS A 139 -5.57 9.29 20.46
C LYS A 139 -4.06 9.14 20.35
N LEU A 140 -3.39 8.71 21.43
CA LEU A 140 -1.94 8.48 21.42
C LEU A 140 -1.56 7.39 20.41
N TYR A 141 -2.31 6.29 20.39
CA TYR A 141 -2.09 5.20 19.45
C TYR A 141 -2.31 5.66 18.00
N THR A 142 -3.32 6.51 17.76
CA THR A 142 -3.58 7.08 16.44
C THR A 142 -2.39 7.88 15.92
N GLN A 143 -1.72 8.66 16.77
CA GLN A 143 -0.51 9.39 16.34
C GLN A 143 0.61 8.44 15.97
N LEU A 144 0.85 7.41 16.79
CA LEU A 144 1.83 6.37 16.48
C LEU A 144 1.53 5.65 15.14
N LEU A 145 0.25 5.41 14.83
CA LEU A 145 -0.14 4.82 13.54
C LEU A 145 0.12 5.75 12.35
N LYS A 146 -0.05 7.07 12.52
CA LYS A 146 0.30 8.06 11.48
C LYS A 146 1.80 8.06 11.22
N ASP A 147 2.60 8.12 12.29
CA ASP A 147 4.06 8.09 12.17
C ASP A 147 4.52 6.81 11.45
N THR A 148 3.91 5.67 11.78
CA THR A 148 4.17 4.38 11.11
C THR A 148 3.82 4.44 9.62
N LEU A 149 2.69 5.06 9.26
CA LEU A 149 2.26 5.20 7.87
C LEU A 149 3.22 6.11 7.08
N ASP A 150 3.62 7.22 7.66
CA ASP A 150 4.53 8.19 7.04
C ASP A 150 5.91 7.58 6.83
N CYS A 151 6.45 6.86 7.82
CA CYS A 151 7.70 6.11 7.67
C CYS A 151 7.61 5.04 6.57
N SER A 152 6.46 4.37 6.44
CA SER A 152 6.28 3.33 5.42
C SER A 152 6.28 3.87 3.98
N SER A 153 6.12 5.18 3.76
CA SER A 153 6.10 5.78 2.41
C SER A 153 7.36 5.46 1.59
N ASN A 154 8.53 5.48 2.24
CA ASN A 154 9.85 5.26 1.64
C ASN A 154 10.22 3.76 1.50
N THR A 155 9.42 2.85 2.06
CA THR A 155 9.67 1.41 2.00
C THR A 155 9.66 0.85 0.58
N LEU A 156 8.72 1.30 -0.25
CA LEU A 156 8.56 0.72 -1.60
C LEU A 156 9.77 1.05 -2.51
N PRO A 157 10.24 2.31 -2.62
CA PRO A 157 11.45 2.62 -3.37
C PRO A 157 12.67 1.80 -2.93
N LEU A 158 12.91 1.65 -1.62
CA LEU A 158 14.02 0.85 -1.08
C LEU A 158 13.90 -0.62 -1.47
N LEU A 159 12.69 -1.17 -1.38
CA LEU A 159 12.41 -2.54 -1.81
C LEU A 159 12.73 -2.71 -3.31
N VAL A 160 12.25 -1.79 -4.14
CA VAL A 160 12.51 -1.83 -5.59
C VAL A 160 14.00 -1.81 -5.89
N GLU A 161 14.73 -0.88 -5.27
CA GLU A 161 16.14 -0.70 -5.54
C GLU A 161 16.96 -1.90 -5.08
N GLY A 162 16.72 -2.41 -3.87
CA GLY A 162 17.41 -3.60 -3.36
C GLY A 162 17.20 -4.83 -4.25
N PHE A 163 15.98 -5.07 -4.73
CA PHE A 163 15.73 -6.17 -5.67
C PHE A 163 16.28 -5.94 -7.08
N ARG A 164 16.42 -4.67 -7.50
CA ARG A 164 17.05 -4.30 -8.77
C ARG A 164 18.53 -4.65 -8.76
N GLU A 165 19.24 -4.31 -7.68
CA GLU A 165 20.65 -4.62 -7.49
C GLU A 165 20.89 -6.13 -7.35
N SER A 166 20.07 -6.80 -6.56
CA SER A 166 20.19 -8.24 -6.30
C SER A 166 19.70 -9.13 -7.44
N LYS A 167 19.12 -8.55 -8.51
CA LYS A 167 18.53 -9.28 -9.65
C LYS A 167 19.48 -10.32 -10.26
N ARG A 168 20.76 -9.98 -10.39
CA ARG A 168 21.77 -10.85 -11.03
C ARG A 168 22.04 -12.13 -10.25
N TYR A 169 21.70 -12.15 -8.96
CA TYR A 169 21.97 -13.26 -8.04
C TYR A 169 20.73 -14.13 -7.76
N ILE A 170 19.56 -13.72 -8.27
CA ILE A 170 18.30 -14.44 -8.07
C ILE A 170 18.23 -15.59 -9.10
N LYS A 171 18.42 -16.83 -8.63
CA LYS A 171 18.22 -18.05 -9.44
C LYS A 171 16.78 -18.54 -9.43
N GLN A 172 16.02 -18.22 -8.37
CA GLN A 172 14.64 -18.65 -8.16
C GLN A 172 13.68 -17.45 -8.25
N ASP A 173 13.26 -17.13 -9.47
CA ASP A 173 12.33 -16.03 -9.76
C ASP A 173 10.99 -16.16 -9.03
N THR A 174 10.53 -17.38 -8.79
CA THR A 174 9.23 -17.66 -8.14
C THR A 174 9.20 -17.20 -6.69
N LEU A 175 10.28 -17.46 -5.92
CA LEU A 175 10.38 -17.01 -4.53
C LEU A 175 10.32 -15.50 -4.41
N VAL A 176 11.07 -14.80 -5.27
CA VAL A 176 11.12 -13.33 -5.25
C VAL A 176 9.78 -12.74 -5.69
N ARG A 177 9.13 -13.31 -6.70
CA ARG A 177 7.78 -12.90 -7.11
C ARG A 177 6.77 -13.04 -5.98
N ASN A 178 6.73 -14.22 -5.33
CA ASN A 178 5.82 -14.47 -4.22
C ASN A 178 6.10 -13.52 -3.04
N PHE A 179 7.38 -13.30 -2.72
CA PHE A 179 7.77 -12.35 -1.69
C PHE A 179 7.31 -10.92 -2.00
N LEU A 180 7.48 -10.46 -3.24
CA LEU A 180 7.07 -9.11 -3.66
C LEU A 180 5.54 -8.98 -3.68
N ASP A 181 4.83 -9.98 -4.18
CA ASP A 181 3.36 -10.00 -4.17
C ASP A 181 2.83 -9.93 -2.73
N ASN A 182 3.44 -10.70 -1.81
CA ASN A 182 3.13 -10.64 -0.38
C ASN A 182 3.50 -9.27 0.22
N ALA A 183 4.66 -8.71 -0.13
CA ALA A 183 5.12 -7.41 0.38
C ALA A 183 4.18 -6.27 0.00
N LEU A 184 3.77 -6.23 -1.26
CA LEU A 184 2.90 -5.20 -1.81
C LEU A 184 1.49 -5.34 -1.25
N THR A 185 0.97 -6.57 -1.16
CA THR A 185 -0.34 -6.85 -0.58
C THR A 185 -0.36 -6.50 0.92
N PHE A 186 0.70 -6.85 1.65
CA PHE A 186 0.88 -6.48 3.05
C PHE A 186 0.89 -4.96 3.24
N ARG A 187 1.68 -4.24 2.45
CA ARG A 187 1.77 -2.77 2.49
C ARG A 187 0.40 -2.13 2.24
N LEU A 188 -0.31 -2.60 1.21
CA LEU A 188 -1.65 -2.09 0.89
C LEU A 188 -2.63 -2.40 2.03
N ALA A 189 -2.60 -3.61 2.59
CA ALA A 189 -3.47 -4.01 3.69
C ALA A 189 -3.24 -3.18 4.96
N ILE A 190 -1.99 -2.98 5.39
CA ILE A 190 -1.68 -2.15 6.56
C ILE A 190 -2.12 -0.70 6.32
N LYS A 191 -1.79 -0.13 5.15
CA LYS A 191 -2.20 1.22 4.78
C LYS A 191 -3.72 1.36 4.87
N MET A 192 -4.48 0.44 4.28
CA MET A 192 -5.94 0.44 4.33
C MET A 192 -6.48 0.34 5.76
N LEU A 193 -5.92 -0.52 6.60
CA LEU A 193 -6.37 -0.70 7.99
C LEU A 193 -6.14 0.57 8.82
N ILE A 194 -4.95 1.17 8.70
CA ILE A 194 -4.61 2.40 9.41
C ILE A 194 -5.45 3.57 8.89
N GLU A 195 -5.52 3.76 7.58
CA GLU A 195 -6.30 4.84 6.96
C GLU A 195 -7.78 4.71 7.28
N HIS A 196 -8.34 3.49 7.33
CA HIS A 196 -9.72 3.30 7.77
C HIS A 196 -9.93 3.85 9.17
N HIS A 197 -9.06 3.51 10.13
CA HIS A 197 -9.15 4.05 11.49
C HIS A 197 -8.98 5.57 11.55
N LEU A 198 -8.10 6.15 10.73
CA LEU A 198 -7.93 7.60 10.63
C LEU A 198 -9.17 8.29 10.06
N GLU A 199 -9.79 7.71 9.03
CA GLU A 199 -11.00 8.25 8.39
C GLU A 199 -12.25 8.06 9.26
N LEU A 200 -12.29 7.07 10.16
CA LEU A 200 -13.39 6.87 11.11
C LEU A 200 -13.60 8.09 12.03
N ARG A 201 -12.54 8.86 12.31
CA ARG A 201 -12.61 10.12 13.06
C ARG A 201 -13.18 11.27 12.24
N LYS A 202 -13.10 11.20 10.91
CA LYS A 202 -13.58 12.27 10.03
C LYS A 202 -15.07 12.08 9.76
N THR A 203 -15.83 13.17 9.75
CA THR A 203 -17.24 13.17 9.36
C THR A 203 -17.34 13.48 7.88
N LYS A 204 -17.33 12.41 7.06
CA LYS A 204 -17.54 12.52 5.62
C LYS A 204 -18.89 11.89 5.24
N SER A 205 -19.72 12.66 4.55
CA SER A 205 -21.00 12.16 4.04
C SER A 205 -20.80 10.98 3.08
N ASN A 206 -21.68 9.98 3.13
CA ASN A 206 -21.63 8.75 2.34
C ASN A 206 -20.37 7.90 2.51
N HIS A 207 -19.65 8.05 3.63
CA HIS A 207 -18.44 7.29 3.92
C HIS A 207 -18.42 6.74 5.36
N ILE A 208 -18.01 5.49 5.50
CA ILE A 208 -17.72 4.84 6.78
C ILE A 208 -16.23 4.49 6.77
N GLY A 209 -15.41 5.39 7.34
CA GLY A 209 -13.96 5.34 7.17
C GLY A 209 -13.61 5.39 5.67
N LEU A 210 -12.85 4.39 5.19
CA LEU A 210 -12.51 4.23 3.77
C LEU A 210 -13.64 3.70 2.86
N ILE A 211 -14.75 3.23 3.44
CA ILE A 211 -15.82 2.59 2.68
C ILE A 211 -16.75 3.67 2.16
N CYS A 212 -16.91 3.77 0.84
CA CYS A 212 -17.91 4.61 0.23
C CYS A 212 -19.23 3.83 0.15
N THR A 213 -20.31 4.33 0.74
CA THR A 213 -21.61 3.64 0.78
C THR A 213 -22.33 3.68 -0.56
N SER A 214 -22.04 4.69 -1.39
CA SER A 214 -22.63 4.91 -2.71
C SER A 214 -21.52 5.05 -3.76
N PHE A 215 -20.69 4.02 -3.89
CA PHE A 215 -19.58 4.03 -4.85
C PHE A 215 -20.12 3.88 -6.28
N SER A 216 -19.73 4.80 -7.17
CA SER A 216 -20.03 4.73 -8.59
C SER A 216 -18.75 4.37 -9.36
N PRO A 217 -18.67 3.15 -9.94
CA PRO A 217 -17.52 2.73 -10.74
C PRO A 217 -17.27 3.67 -11.93
N LYS A 218 -18.34 4.14 -12.58
CA LYS A 218 -18.28 5.08 -13.70
C LYS A 218 -17.52 6.35 -13.31
N LYS A 219 -17.96 7.04 -12.26
CA LYS A 219 -17.32 8.29 -11.80
C LYS A 219 -15.85 8.09 -11.43
N HIS A 220 -15.53 6.95 -10.81
CA HIS A 220 -14.16 6.63 -10.44
C HIS A 220 -13.27 6.39 -11.67
N ILE A 221 -13.80 5.70 -12.69
CA ILE A 221 -13.09 5.47 -13.95
C ILE A 221 -12.93 6.78 -14.72
N GLU A 222 -13.95 7.63 -14.79
CA GLU A 222 -13.87 8.94 -15.45
C GLU A 222 -12.76 9.82 -14.88
N ALA A 223 -12.67 9.92 -13.55
CA ALA A 223 -11.57 10.65 -12.90
C ALA A 223 -10.19 10.03 -13.18
N SER A 224 -10.13 8.69 -13.28
CA SER A 224 -8.88 8.00 -13.64
C SER A 224 -8.52 8.20 -15.11
N VAL A 225 -9.50 8.31 -16.00
CA VAL A 225 -9.32 8.59 -17.42
C VAL A 225 -8.75 9.98 -17.61
N GLU A 226 -9.35 11.00 -16.97
CA GLU A 226 -8.87 12.38 -17.02
C GLU A 226 -7.39 12.46 -16.61
N TYR A 227 -7.05 11.91 -15.44
CA TYR A 227 -5.68 11.85 -14.94
C TYR A 227 -4.71 11.16 -15.91
N VAL A 228 -5.10 10.03 -16.50
CA VAL A 228 -4.24 9.27 -17.42
C VAL A 228 -4.15 9.94 -18.80
N GLN A 229 -5.20 10.62 -19.26
CA GLN A 229 -5.18 11.41 -20.49
C GLN A 229 -4.19 12.57 -20.38
N GLU A 230 -4.21 13.32 -19.27
CA GLU A 230 -3.24 14.38 -19.01
C GLU A 230 -1.79 13.85 -19.04
N LEU A 231 -1.52 12.74 -18.36
CA LEU A 231 -0.19 12.13 -18.34
C LEU A 231 0.24 11.64 -19.72
N CYS A 232 -0.68 11.04 -20.48
CA CYS A 232 -0.42 10.55 -21.83
C CYS A 232 -0.15 11.71 -22.79
N GLN A 233 -0.94 12.79 -22.70
CA GLN A 233 -0.76 14.01 -23.47
C GLN A 233 0.61 14.65 -23.18
N ALA A 234 1.01 14.74 -21.90
CA ALA A 234 2.31 15.26 -21.51
C ALA A 234 3.48 14.39 -22.01
N THR A 235 3.30 13.07 -22.09
CA THR A 235 4.37 12.13 -22.47
C THR A 235 4.49 11.93 -23.99
N TYR A 236 3.37 11.90 -24.70
CA TYR A 236 3.28 11.50 -26.11
C TYR A 236 2.72 12.59 -27.03
N GLY A 237 2.21 13.70 -26.49
CA GLY A 237 1.57 14.78 -27.26
C GLY A 237 0.17 14.45 -27.79
N ILE A 238 -0.33 13.24 -27.53
CA ILE A 238 -1.66 12.77 -27.92
C ILE A 238 -2.16 11.74 -26.91
N ALA A 239 -3.47 11.68 -26.68
CA ALA A 239 -4.13 10.67 -25.86
C ALA A 239 -5.38 10.13 -26.58
N PRO A 240 -5.70 8.83 -26.44
CA PRO A 240 -6.93 8.28 -26.98
C PRO A 240 -8.16 8.73 -26.17
N ASP A 241 -9.30 8.87 -26.84
CA ASP A 241 -10.59 8.99 -26.19
C ASP A 241 -10.98 7.67 -25.51
N VAL A 242 -11.78 7.76 -24.45
CA VAL A 242 -12.31 6.59 -23.75
C VAL A 242 -13.83 6.54 -23.85
N THR A 243 -14.37 5.35 -24.13
CA THR A 243 -15.81 5.08 -24.03
C THR A 243 -16.07 4.13 -22.87
N ILE A 244 -17.02 4.47 -22.00
CA ILE A 244 -17.38 3.63 -20.85
C ILE A 244 -18.77 3.03 -21.11
N ASN A 245 -18.88 1.70 -21.04
CA ASN A 245 -20.12 0.96 -21.30
C ASN A 245 -20.39 -0.14 -20.26
N GLY A 246 -21.55 -0.78 -20.35
CA GLY A 246 -22.02 -1.78 -19.38
C GLY A 246 -22.88 -1.18 -18.26
N HIS A 247 -22.70 -1.64 -17.03
CA HIS A 247 -23.48 -1.20 -15.85
C HIS A 247 -23.04 0.19 -15.33
N VAL A 248 -23.15 1.22 -16.17
CA VAL A 248 -22.65 2.57 -15.88
C VAL A 248 -23.41 3.31 -14.77
N ASN A 249 -24.64 2.88 -14.47
CA ASN A 249 -25.50 3.46 -13.43
C ASN A 249 -25.44 2.68 -12.10
N SER A 250 -24.56 1.69 -11.99
CA SER A 250 -24.43 0.91 -10.75
C SER A 250 -23.90 1.78 -9.61
N SER A 251 -24.49 1.61 -8.41
CA SER A 251 -24.04 2.21 -7.18
C SER A 251 -24.12 1.17 -6.07
N PHE A 252 -23.03 0.94 -5.34
CA PHE A 252 -22.98 -0.04 -4.25
C PHE A 252 -21.89 0.34 -3.24
N PRO A 253 -21.89 -0.23 -2.03
CA PRO A 253 -20.82 0.02 -1.07
C PRO A 253 -19.49 -0.61 -1.51
N TYR A 254 -18.40 0.16 -1.51
CA TYR A 254 -17.09 -0.34 -1.93
C TYR A 254 -15.90 0.35 -1.24
N ILE A 255 -14.76 -0.34 -1.18
CA ILE A 255 -13.50 0.20 -0.66
C ILE A 255 -12.67 0.77 -1.83
N THR A 256 -12.57 2.09 -1.91
CA THR A 256 -11.98 2.79 -3.07
C THR A 256 -10.46 2.57 -3.29
N PRO A 257 -9.59 2.56 -2.25
CA PRO A 257 -8.13 2.61 -2.46
C PRO A 257 -7.54 1.57 -3.42
N PRO A 258 -7.93 0.28 -3.40
CA PRO A 258 -7.41 -0.69 -4.38
C PRO A 258 -7.68 -0.30 -5.84
N LEU A 259 -8.87 0.22 -6.15
CA LEU A 259 -9.21 0.65 -7.51
C LEU A 259 -8.42 1.89 -7.93
N SER A 260 -8.15 2.81 -7.01
CA SER A 260 -7.30 3.97 -7.26
C SER A 260 -5.88 3.61 -7.72
N TYR A 261 -5.38 2.42 -7.35
CA TYR A 261 -4.10 1.91 -7.85
C TYR A 261 -4.27 1.12 -9.17
N ILE A 262 -5.30 0.30 -9.29
CA ILE A 262 -5.45 -0.64 -10.40
C ILE A 262 -5.93 0.05 -11.68
N VAL A 263 -6.92 0.93 -11.59
CA VAL A 263 -7.58 1.53 -12.77
C VAL A 263 -6.61 2.43 -13.56
N PRO A 264 -5.88 3.38 -12.94
CA PRO A 264 -4.91 4.19 -13.69
C PRO A 264 -3.81 3.35 -14.34
N GLU A 265 -3.31 2.30 -13.68
CA GLU A 265 -2.31 1.41 -14.27
C GLU A 265 -2.87 0.63 -15.46
N MET A 266 -4.10 0.12 -15.37
CA MET A 266 -4.77 -0.54 -16.49
C MET A 266 -4.90 0.42 -17.69
N LEU A 267 -5.38 1.64 -17.46
CA LEU A 267 -5.55 2.68 -18.48
C LEU A 267 -4.22 3.11 -19.10
N LYS A 268 -3.18 3.37 -18.30
CA LYS A 268 -1.84 3.72 -18.79
C LYS A 268 -1.30 2.69 -19.77
N ASN A 269 -1.53 1.40 -19.49
CA ASN A 269 -1.10 0.32 -20.37
C ASN A 269 -1.89 0.30 -21.69
N ALA A 270 -3.22 0.47 -21.64
CA ALA A 270 -4.06 0.55 -22.83
C ALA A 270 -3.67 1.74 -23.71
N PHE A 271 -3.53 2.93 -23.11
CA PHE A 271 -3.18 4.16 -23.81
C PHE A 271 -1.81 4.06 -24.46
N ARG A 272 -0.81 3.58 -23.71
CA ARG A 272 0.54 3.38 -24.22
C ARG A 272 0.54 2.43 -25.42
N ALA A 273 -0.17 1.31 -25.34
CA ALA A 273 -0.24 0.35 -26.44
C ALA A 273 -0.89 0.98 -27.69
N THR A 274 -2.00 1.70 -27.51
CA THR A 274 -2.71 2.39 -28.59
C THR A 274 -1.81 3.43 -29.27
N VAL A 275 -1.15 4.28 -28.49
CA VAL A 275 -0.27 5.35 -29.01
C VAL A 275 0.97 4.77 -29.67
N GLU A 276 1.66 3.81 -29.06
CA GLU A 276 2.88 3.22 -29.61
C GLU A 276 2.62 2.48 -30.93
N TYR A 277 1.46 1.81 -31.06
CA TYR A 277 1.08 1.12 -32.30
C TYR A 277 0.67 2.08 -33.42
N HIS A 278 -0.05 3.16 -33.11
CA HIS A 278 -0.57 4.11 -34.10
C HIS A 278 0.33 5.33 -34.34
N ARG A 279 1.57 5.34 -33.83
CA ARG A 279 2.53 6.47 -33.95
C ARG A 279 2.70 7.05 -35.36
N LYS A 280 2.47 6.25 -36.40
CA LYS A 280 2.57 6.67 -37.81
C LYS A 280 1.30 7.37 -38.32
N SER A 281 0.13 7.11 -37.74
CA SER A 281 -1.14 7.74 -38.06
C SER A 281 -1.36 8.90 -37.09
N LYS A 282 -1.00 10.12 -37.50
CA LYS A 282 -1.01 11.30 -36.62
C LYS A 282 -2.41 11.83 -36.31
N ASP A 283 -3.43 11.45 -37.09
CA ASP A 283 -4.67 12.23 -37.12
C ASP A 283 -5.81 11.63 -36.29
N LYS A 284 -5.80 10.32 -35.97
CA LYS A 284 -6.86 9.74 -35.11
C LYS A 284 -6.45 8.43 -34.45
N LEU A 285 -6.43 8.42 -33.12
CA LEU A 285 -6.27 7.20 -32.34
C LEU A 285 -7.62 6.46 -32.20
N PRO A 286 -7.63 5.11 -32.20
CA PRO A 286 -8.83 4.38 -31.83
C PRO A 286 -9.18 4.63 -30.36
N LYS A 287 -10.48 4.66 -30.08
CA LYS A 287 -10.99 4.84 -28.72
C LYS A 287 -10.72 3.60 -27.88
N VAL A 288 -10.32 3.79 -26.62
CA VAL A 288 -10.20 2.72 -25.64
C VAL A 288 -11.58 2.50 -25.01
N ALA A 289 -12.06 1.26 -24.99
CA ALA A 289 -13.36 0.93 -24.42
C ALA A 289 -13.21 0.30 -23.03
N VAL A 290 -13.85 0.88 -22.02
CA VAL A 290 -13.91 0.33 -20.66
C VAL A 290 -15.31 -0.20 -20.38
N THR A 291 -15.44 -1.51 -20.22
CA THR A 291 -16.69 -2.18 -19.87
C THR A 291 -16.75 -2.44 -18.37
N ILE A 292 -17.84 -1.99 -17.74
CA ILE A 292 -18.17 -2.24 -16.34
C ILE A 292 -19.22 -3.36 -16.30
N SER A 293 -18.91 -4.46 -15.63
CA SER A 293 -19.89 -5.49 -15.28
C SER A 293 -19.92 -5.66 -13.77
N VAL A 294 -21.12 -5.75 -13.21
CA VAL A 294 -21.35 -5.87 -11.77
C VAL A 294 -22.26 -7.07 -11.61
N ASP A 295 -21.78 -8.05 -10.87
CA ASP A 295 -22.56 -9.18 -10.39
C ASP A 295 -22.79 -9.04 -8.88
N ASN A 296 -23.53 -9.97 -8.27
CA ASN A 296 -23.84 -9.94 -6.84
C ASN A 296 -22.60 -9.93 -5.95
N ASP A 297 -21.53 -10.63 -6.36
CA ASP A 297 -20.31 -10.79 -5.57
C ASP A 297 -19.05 -10.13 -6.19
N GLU A 298 -19.12 -9.71 -7.46
CA GLU A 298 -17.93 -9.30 -8.22
C GLU A 298 -18.14 -8.03 -9.05
N LEU A 299 -17.11 -7.16 -9.02
CA LEU A 299 -16.96 -6.04 -9.95
C LEU A 299 -15.90 -6.40 -10.99
N LEU A 300 -16.31 -6.48 -12.25
CA LEU A 300 -15.47 -6.80 -13.40
C LEU A 300 -15.24 -5.54 -14.23
N LEU A 301 -13.97 -5.18 -14.40
CA LEU A 301 -13.54 -4.07 -15.25
C LEU A 301 -12.70 -4.60 -16.40
N ARG A 302 -13.10 -4.30 -17.64
CA ARG A 302 -12.37 -4.69 -18.85
C ARG A 302 -12.02 -3.46 -19.67
N ALA A 303 -10.74 -3.19 -19.87
CA ALA A 303 -10.25 -2.22 -20.85
C ALA A 303 -9.82 -2.92 -22.14
N LYS A 304 -10.32 -2.46 -23.29
CA LYS A 304 -9.99 -2.95 -24.63
C LYS A 304 -9.48 -1.82 -25.51
#